data_AF-A0A9E2S2I7-F1
#
_entry.id   AF-A0A9E2S2I7-F1
#
_cell.length_a   1.000
_cell.length_b   1.000
_cell.length_c   1.000
_cell.angle_alpha   90.00
_cell.angle_beta   90.00
_cell.angle_gamma   90.00
#
_symmetry.space_group_name_H-M   'P 1'
#
loop_
_entity.id
_entity.type
_entity.pdbx_description
1 polymer ?
#
loop_
_entity_poly.entity_id
_entity_poly.type
_entity_poly.pdbx_seq_one_letter_code
_entity_poly.pdbx_strand_id
1 'polypeptide(L)'
;GVDARVDYEPGESTTGLFGGNSNWRGPVWFPLNVLLIEALRNYESHCPDQVHIEFPAGSATELTLNEVADALSRRMISLFLPDERGVRPSDASYPTLVNDPRWKSQILFYEYFHGDSGQGLGASHQTGWTAAVAHLILQRRDRQVNL
;
A
#
# COMPACT_ATOMS: atom_id res chain seq x y z
N GLY A 1 -35.88 -13.14 -9.06
CA GLY A 1 -34.55 -13.07 -9.69
C GLY A 1 -33.49 -13.10 -8.60
N VAL A 2 -32.23 -13.37 -8.95
CA VAL A 2 -31.10 -13.27 -8.01
C VAL A 2 -30.41 -11.93 -8.25
N ASP A 3 -30.21 -11.15 -7.18
CA ASP A 3 -29.39 -9.93 -7.20
C ASP A 3 -27.97 -10.30 -6.75
N ALA A 4 -26.95 -9.81 -7.46
CA ALA A 4 -25.54 -10.07 -7.17
C ALA A 4 -24.78 -8.74 -7.18
N ARG A 5 -23.97 -8.50 -6.15
CA ARG A 5 -23.20 -7.26 -5.97
C ARG A 5 -21.73 -7.56 -5.73
N VAL A 6 -20.90 -6.58 -6.07
CA VAL A 6 -19.45 -6.58 -5.82
C VAL A 6 -19.19 -5.47 -4.81
N ASP A 7 -19.08 -5.85 -3.54
CA ASP A 7 -18.80 -4.90 -2.46
C ASP A 7 -17.29 -4.71 -2.27
N TYR A 8 -16.92 -3.62 -1.61
CA TYR A 8 -15.55 -3.41 -1.13
C TYR A 8 -15.22 -4.45 -0.06
N GLU A 9 -14.17 -5.23 -0.30
CA GLU A 9 -13.68 -6.24 0.63
C GLU A 9 -12.22 -5.97 0.90
N PRO A 10 -11.87 -5.39 2.06
CA PRO A 10 -10.53 -4.88 2.30
C PRO A 10 -9.48 -5.99 2.45
N GLY A 11 -9.86 -7.23 2.70
CA GLY A 11 -8.94 -8.36 2.92
C GLY A 11 -9.28 -9.59 2.07
N GLU A 12 -9.39 -10.75 2.72
CA GLU A 12 -9.83 -11.99 2.08
C GLU A 12 -11.29 -11.87 1.64
N SER A 13 -11.59 -12.37 0.44
CA SER A 13 -12.93 -12.39 -0.13
C SER A 13 -13.91 -13.19 0.74
N THR A 14 -15.06 -12.62 1.08
CA THR A 14 -16.09 -13.28 1.91
C THR A 14 -17.02 -14.18 1.10
N THR A 15 -16.97 -14.08 -0.24
CA THR A 15 -17.77 -14.89 -1.16
C THR A 15 -16.90 -15.61 -2.19
N GLY A 16 -17.34 -16.80 -2.61
CA GLY A 16 -16.70 -17.55 -3.71
C GLY A 16 -17.27 -17.20 -5.10
N LEU A 17 -18.26 -16.32 -5.18
CA LEU A 17 -18.72 -15.77 -6.44
C LEU A 17 -17.53 -15.14 -7.17
N PHE A 18 -17.42 -15.36 -8.48
CA PHE A 18 -16.30 -14.94 -9.34
C PHE A 18 -15.02 -15.80 -9.32
N GLY A 19 -15.12 -17.08 -8.98
CA GLY A 19 -14.07 -18.07 -9.29
C GLY A 19 -13.11 -18.37 -8.14
N GLY A 20 -13.58 -18.28 -6.89
CA GLY A 20 -12.79 -18.60 -5.69
C GLY A 20 -12.47 -17.36 -4.86
N ASN A 21 -11.34 -17.40 -4.15
CA ASN A 21 -10.90 -16.33 -3.25
C ASN A 21 -10.33 -15.14 -4.06
N SER A 22 -11.21 -14.34 -4.67
CA SER A 22 -10.82 -13.20 -5.50
C SER A 22 -10.47 -11.99 -4.63
N ASN A 23 -9.22 -11.92 -4.20
CA ASN A 23 -8.70 -10.91 -3.25
C ASN A 23 -8.33 -9.58 -3.93
N TRP A 24 -9.08 -9.18 -4.96
CA TRP A 24 -8.84 -7.97 -5.77
C TRP A 24 -9.91 -6.89 -5.58
N ARG A 25 -10.75 -7.01 -4.56
CA ARG A 25 -11.95 -6.18 -4.35
C ARG A 25 -11.80 -5.14 -3.25
N GLY A 26 -10.57 -4.81 -2.87
CA GLY A 26 -10.31 -3.86 -1.81
C GLY A 26 -8.91 -3.89 -1.19
N PRO A 27 -8.17 -5.02 -1.19
CA PRO A 27 -6.84 -5.03 -0.61
C PRO A 27 -5.84 -4.17 -1.42
N VAL A 28 -4.78 -3.76 -0.76
CA VAL A 28 -3.65 -3.03 -1.35
C VAL A 28 -2.67 -4.02 -1.98
N TRP A 29 -2.45 -3.87 -3.29
CA TRP A 29 -1.50 -4.65 -4.07
C TRP A 29 -0.34 -3.78 -4.56
N PHE A 30 0.89 -4.23 -4.33
CA PHE A 30 2.09 -3.48 -4.70
C PHE A 30 2.23 -3.20 -6.21
N PRO A 31 2.02 -4.16 -7.14
CA PRO A 31 2.20 -3.91 -8.57
C PRO A 31 1.37 -2.74 -9.07
N LEU A 32 0.07 -2.73 -8.75
CA LEU A 32 -0.85 -1.70 -9.23
C LEU A 32 -0.54 -0.33 -8.64
N ASN A 33 -0.23 -0.27 -7.34
CA ASN A 33 0.07 1.01 -6.71
C ASN A 33 1.41 1.58 -7.18
N VAL A 34 2.44 0.75 -7.40
CA VAL A 34 3.72 1.21 -7.96
C VAL A 34 3.51 1.75 -9.38
N LEU A 35 2.76 1.05 -10.23
CA LEU A 35 2.45 1.54 -11.58
C LEU A 35 1.65 2.86 -11.56
N LEU A 36 0.69 2.99 -10.64
CA LEU A 36 -0.06 4.24 -10.45
C LEU A 36 0.86 5.40 -10.03
N ILE A 37 1.75 5.17 -9.05
CA ILE A 37 2.70 6.17 -8.57
C ILE A 37 3.64 6.61 -9.70
N GLU A 38 4.17 5.67 -10.49
CA GLU A 38 4.99 6.00 -11.66
C GLU A 38 4.20 6.78 -12.73
N ALA A 39 2.95 6.39 -12.98
CA ALA A 39 2.10 7.09 -13.93
C ALA A 39 1.87 8.54 -13.50
N LEU A 40 1.52 8.79 -12.24
CA LEU A 40 1.33 10.15 -11.70
C LEU A 40 2.56 11.02 -11.90
N ARG A 41 3.75 10.49 -11.59
CA ARG A 41 5.04 11.18 -11.77
C ARG A 41 5.31 11.48 -13.25
N ASN A 42 5.06 10.51 -14.12
CA ASN A 42 5.24 10.65 -15.56
C ASN A 42 4.26 11.67 -16.18
N TYR A 43 3.01 11.69 -15.74
CA TYR A 43 2.02 12.66 -16.22
C TYR A 43 2.43 14.09 -15.87
N GLU A 44 2.85 14.35 -14.63
CA GLU A 44 3.28 15.71 -14.26
C GLU A 44 4.52 16.16 -15.03
N SER A 45 5.50 15.29 -15.26
CA SER A 45 6.70 15.67 -16.00
C SER A 45 6.42 16.09 -17.44
N HIS A 46 5.30 15.64 -18.02
CA HIS A 46 4.89 15.96 -19.39
C HIS A 46 3.76 16.99 -19.48
N CYS A 47 3.07 17.26 -18.37
CA CYS A 47 1.98 18.25 -18.27
C CYS A 47 2.27 19.22 -17.10
N PRO A 48 3.20 20.18 -17.30
CA PRO A 48 3.66 21.08 -16.23
C PRO A 48 2.62 22.13 -15.82
N ASP A 49 1.56 22.34 -16.60
CA ASP A 49 0.40 23.12 -16.18
C ASP A 49 -0.32 22.34 -15.07
N GLN A 50 -0.04 22.75 -13.82
CA GLN A 50 -0.26 21.98 -12.60
C GLN A 50 -1.67 21.36 -12.53
N VAL A 51 -1.76 20.08 -12.86
CA VAL A 51 -2.95 19.28 -12.56
C VAL A 51 -2.96 19.09 -11.05
N HIS A 52 -3.91 19.77 -10.41
CA HIS A 52 -4.24 19.56 -9.00
C HIS A 52 -5.44 18.65 -8.90
N ILE A 53 -5.39 17.74 -7.94
CA ILE A 53 -6.51 16.88 -7.59
C ILE A 53 -6.71 16.87 -6.07
N GLU A 54 -7.95 16.70 -5.66
CA GLU A 54 -8.29 16.48 -4.26
C GLU A 54 -7.65 15.17 -3.75
N PHE A 55 -6.83 15.25 -2.69
CA PHE A 55 -6.26 14.08 -2.06
C PHE A 55 -6.01 14.28 -0.55
N PRO A 56 -6.48 13.34 0.31
CA PRO A 56 -7.36 12.20 -0.01
C PRO A 56 -8.74 12.66 -0.51
N ALA A 57 -9.47 11.79 -1.19
CA ALA A 57 -10.83 12.09 -1.65
C ALA A 57 -11.73 12.54 -0.48
N GLY A 58 -12.48 13.61 -0.66
CA GLY A 58 -13.34 14.22 0.36
C GLY A 58 -12.63 15.11 1.39
N SER A 59 -11.34 15.40 1.23
CA SER A 59 -10.56 16.27 2.13
C SER A 59 -10.60 17.76 1.80
N ALA A 60 -11.10 18.15 0.61
CA ALA A 60 -10.98 19.46 0.00
C ALA A 60 -9.53 19.98 -0.12
N THR A 61 -8.52 19.11 0.05
CA THR A 61 -7.10 19.45 -0.06
C THR A 61 -6.64 19.14 -1.47
N GLU A 62 -6.33 20.17 -2.24
CA GLU A 62 -5.78 20.06 -3.59
C GLU A 62 -4.27 19.85 -3.54
N LEU A 63 -3.78 18.80 -4.21
CA LEU A 63 -2.37 18.47 -4.33
C LEU A 63 -1.99 18.27 -5.80
N THR A 64 -0.74 18.58 -6.14
CA THR A 64 -0.14 18.19 -7.42
C THR A 64 -0.01 16.67 -7.54
N LEU A 65 0.10 16.14 -8.77
CA LEU A 65 0.25 14.70 -8.99
C LEU A 65 1.49 14.09 -8.30
N ASN A 66 2.60 14.84 -8.17
CA ASN A 66 3.82 14.44 -7.48
C ASN A 66 3.60 14.40 -5.98
N GLU A 67 2.88 15.37 -5.41
CA GLU A 67 2.52 15.35 -3.98
C GLU A 67 1.62 14.16 -3.65
N VAL A 68 0.68 13.83 -4.54
CA VAL A 68 -0.15 12.61 -4.44
C VAL A 68 0.71 11.35 -4.55
N ALA A 69 1.61 11.28 -5.53
CA ALA A 69 2.53 10.16 -5.71
C ALA A 69 3.43 9.95 -4.48
N ASP A 70 3.93 11.04 -3.89
CA ASP A 70 4.73 11.01 -2.67
C ASP A 70 3.89 10.59 -1.45
N ALA A 71 2.64 11.04 -1.34
CA ALA A 71 1.74 10.64 -0.27
C ALA A 71 1.37 9.15 -0.35
N LEU A 72 1.09 8.63 -1.55
CA LEU A 72 0.85 7.20 -1.78
C LEU A 72 2.11 6.37 -1.48
N SER A 73 3.28 6.82 -1.94
CA SER A 73 4.56 6.16 -1.64
C SER A 73 4.80 6.07 -0.13
N ARG A 74 4.57 7.15 0.62
CA ARG A 74 4.67 7.16 2.09
C ARG A 74 3.72 6.16 2.74
N ARG A 75 2.45 6.09 2.30
CA ARG A 75 1.45 5.14 2.81
C ARG A 75 1.84 3.68 2.54
N MET A 76 2.40 3.38 1.37
CA MET A 76 2.87 2.03 1.07
C MET A 76 4.09 1.64 1.90
N ILE A 77 5.03 2.56 2.09
CA ILE A 77 6.22 2.33 2.91
C ILE A 77 5.83 2.16 4.39
N SER A 78 4.85 2.92 4.88
CA SER A 78 4.43 2.84 6.29
C SER A 78 3.86 1.49 6.69
N LEU A 79 3.44 0.64 5.74
CA LEU A 79 3.02 -0.74 6.03
C LEU A 79 4.12 -1.56 6.72
N PHE A 80 5.39 -1.22 6.49
CA PHE A 80 6.58 -1.90 7.03
C PHE A 80 7.28 -1.12 8.15
N LEU A 81 6.70 0.01 8.59
CA LEU A 81 7.26 0.83 9.65
C LEU A 81 6.44 0.67 10.93
N PRO A 82 7.08 0.70 12.10
CA PRO A 82 6.35 0.71 13.36
C PRO A 82 5.49 1.98 13.46
N ASP A 83 4.25 1.81 13.88
CA ASP A 83 3.33 2.89 14.26
C ASP A 83 3.68 3.46 15.65
N GLU A 84 2.82 4.33 16.17
CA GLU A 84 2.94 4.94 17.51
C GLU A 84 2.97 3.90 18.65
N ARG A 85 2.45 2.69 18.41
CA ARG A 85 2.45 1.57 19.36
C ARG A 85 3.67 0.67 19.17
N GLY A 86 4.54 0.98 18.22
CA GLY A 86 5.72 0.18 17.88
C GLY A 86 5.40 -1.08 17.08
N VAL A 87 4.24 -1.14 16.42
CA VAL A 87 3.74 -2.29 15.66
C VAL A 87 3.76 -1.95 14.17
N ARG A 88 4.27 -2.85 13.32
CA ARG A 88 4.12 -2.71 11.87
C ARG A 88 2.73 -3.20 11.47
N PRO A 89 1.95 -2.43 10.68
CA PRO A 89 0.67 -2.88 10.18
C PRO A 89 0.74 -4.26 9.51
N SER A 90 1.79 -4.50 8.70
CA SER A 90 2.01 -5.77 8.00
C SER A 90 2.06 -6.98 8.94
N ASP A 91 2.60 -6.80 10.15
CA ASP A 91 2.91 -7.88 11.09
C ASP A 91 1.78 -8.09 12.11
N ALA A 92 0.74 -7.25 12.10
CA ALA A 92 -0.25 -7.14 13.18
C ALA A 92 -0.95 -8.46 13.54
N SER A 93 -1.06 -9.40 12.59
CA SER A 93 -1.70 -10.71 12.80
C SER A 93 -0.76 -11.81 13.30
N TYR A 94 0.53 -11.51 13.45
CA TYR A 94 1.54 -12.46 13.92
C TYR A 94 2.13 -11.98 15.25
N PRO A 95 1.53 -12.36 16.40
CA PRO A 95 1.98 -11.92 17.71
C PRO A 95 3.48 -12.15 17.97
N THR A 96 4.09 -13.18 17.38
CA THR A 96 5.53 -13.44 17.47
C THR A 96 6.35 -12.32 16.84
N LEU A 97 5.97 -11.82 15.65
CA LEU A 97 6.68 -10.72 14.99
C LEU A 97 6.52 -9.40 15.74
N VAL A 98 5.39 -9.22 16.44
CA VAL A 98 5.10 -8.00 17.19
C VAL A 98 5.75 -7.97 18.57
N ASN A 99 5.65 -9.07 19.32
CA ASN A 99 5.96 -9.10 20.76
C ASN A 99 7.31 -9.73 21.08
N ASP A 100 7.85 -10.63 20.25
CA ASP A 100 9.12 -11.30 20.54
C ASP A 100 10.30 -10.44 20.07
N PRO A 101 11.19 -9.98 20.98
CA PRO A 101 12.33 -9.13 20.61
C PRO A 101 13.27 -9.77 19.59
N ARG A 102 13.30 -11.12 19.50
CA ARG A 102 14.14 -11.86 18.53
C ARG A 102 13.63 -11.70 17.10
N TRP A 103 12.33 -11.49 16.94
CA TRP A 103 11.66 -11.42 15.64
C TRP A 103 11.19 -10.02 15.28
N LYS A 104 11.08 -9.12 16.26
CA LYS A 104 10.61 -7.74 16.07
C LYS A 104 11.39 -6.94 15.02
N SER A 105 12.67 -7.26 14.79
CA SER A 105 13.48 -6.61 13.74
C SER A 105 13.35 -7.25 12.36
N GLN A 106 12.75 -8.45 12.26
CA GLN A 106 12.54 -9.15 10.99
C GLN A 106 11.32 -8.56 10.29
N ILE A 107 11.43 -8.36 8.97
CA ILE A 107 10.35 -7.83 8.14
C ILE A 107 9.91 -8.95 7.20
N LEU A 108 8.61 -9.24 7.21
CA LEU A 108 8.01 -10.13 6.22
C LEU A 108 7.40 -9.36 5.06
N PHE A 109 7.39 -10.01 3.91
CA PHE A 109 6.74 -9.54 2.70
C PHE A 109 5.50 -10.41 2.45
N TYR A 110 4.41 -9.76 2.10
CA TYR A 110 3.11 -10.37 1.91
C TYR A 110 2.61 -10.15 0.48
N GLU A 111 1.73 -11.02 0.04
CA GLU A 111 1.14 -10.98 -1.30
C GLU A 111 0.34 -9.71 -1.53
N TYR A 112 -0.46 -9.32 -0.54
CA TYR A 112 -1.26 -8.09 -0.52
C TYR A 112 -1.57 -7.69 0.93
N PHE A 113 -2.16 -6.51 1.11
CA PHE A 113 -2.40 -5.93 2.43
C PHE A 113 -3.85 -5.53 2.61
N HIS A 114 -4.37 -5.69 3.82
CA HIS A 114 -5.74 -5.30 4.13
C HIS A 114 -5.93 -3.78 3.90
N GLY A 115 -6.95 -3.39 3.15
CA GLY A 115 -7.17 -2.01 2.72
C GLY A 115 -7.38 -1.02 3.86
N ASP A 116 -8.05 -1.44 4.94
CA ASP A 116 -8.28 -0.57 6.11
C ASP A 116 -7.17 -0.63 7.17
N SER A 117 -6.66 -1.83 7.51
CA SER A 117 -5.74 -2.02 8.63
C SER A 117 -4.26 -2.11 8.23
N GLY A 118 -3.97 -2.36 6.95
CA GLY A 118 -2.61 -2.59 6.46
C GLY A 118 -2.02 -3.96 6.82
N GLN A 119 -2.82 -4.87 7.40
CA GLN A 119 -2.40 -6.24 7.72
C GLN A 119 -1.86 -6.97 6.48
N GLY A 120 -0.73 -7.66 6.61
CA GLY A 120 -0.22 -8.56 5.57
C GLY A 120 -1.09 -9.82 5.39
N LEU A 121 -1.44 -10.14 4.16
CA LEU A 121 -2.34 -11.24 3.78
C LEU A 121 -1.78 -12.08 2.62
N GLY A 122 -2.40 -13.24 2.36
CA GLY A 122 -1.96 -14.18 1.34
C GLY A 122 -0.61 -14.84 1.65
N ALA A 123 0.15 -15.16 0.62
CA ALA A 123 1.47 -15.76 0.79
C ALA A 123 2.44 -14.85 1.57
N SER A 124 3.05 -15.40 2.63
CA SER A 124 4.19 -14.75 3.32
C SER A 124 5.51 -15.05 2.60
N HIS A 125 6.55 -14.25 2.87
CA HIS A 125 7.84 -14.27 2.14
C HIS A 125 7.70 -13.96 0.66
N GLN A 126 6.68 -13.18 0.30
CA GLN A 126 6.43 -12.78 -1.07
C GLN A 126 7.34 -11.60 -1.44
N THR A 127 8.66 -11.82 -1.44
CA THR A 127 9.69 -10.89 -1.94
C THR A 127 9.71 -10.79 -3.47
N GLY A 128 8.57 -11.08 -4.11
CA GLY A 128 8.30 -10.83 -5.52
C GLY A 128 7.94 -9.37 -5.72
N TRP A 129 6.70 -9.08 -6.10
CA TRP A 129 6.30 -7.70 -6.39
C TRP A 129 6.35 -6.78 -5.16
N THR A 130 6.20 -7.30 -3.94
CA THR A 130 6.21 -6.45 -2.73
C THR A 130 7.61 -5.90 -2.45
N ALA A 131 8.66 -6.51 -3.02
CA ALA A 131 10.02 -5.94 -3.00
C ALA A 131 10.12 -4.58 -3.72
N ALA A 132 9.13 -4.22 -4.56
CA ALA A 132 9.05 -2.89 -5.16
C ALA A 132 8.90 -1.75 -4.12
N VAL A 133 8.64 -2.06 -2.84
CA VAL A 133 8.80 -1.06 -1.76
C VAL A 133 10.20 -0.44 -1.74
N ALA A 134 11.25 -1.19 -2.09
CA ALA A 134 12.61 -0.67 -2.18
C ALA A 134 12.72 0.43 -3.23
N HIS A 135 12.06 0.25 -4.37
CA HIS A 135 11.98 1.27 -5.43
C HIS A 135 11.31 2.55 -4.92
N LEU A 136 10.17 2.42 -4.22
CA LEU A 136 9.49 3.57 -3.60
C LEU A 136 10.38 4.30 -2.59
N ILE A 137 11.16 3.57 -1.78
CA ILE A 137 12.12 4.15 -0.83
C ILE A 137 13.24 4.90 -1.55
N LEU A 138 13.78 4.34 -2.64
CA LEU A 138 14.89 4.93 -3.38
C LEU A 138 14.49 6.21 -4.12
N GLN A 139 13.25 6.29 -4.61
CA GLN A 139 12.77 7.45 -5.36
C GLN A 139 12.09 8.53 -4.50
N ARG A 140 12.19 8.45 -3.16
CA ARG A 140 11.67 9.48 -2.26
C ARG A 140 12.42 10.79 -2.45
N ARG A 141 11.68 11.86 -2.78
CA ARG A 141 12.25 13.20 -3.02
C ARG A 141 12.72 13.90 -1.75
N ASP A 142 12.23 13.47 -0.59
CA ASP A 142 12.63 13.97 0.73
C ASP A 142 13.89 13.25 1.27
N ARG A 143 14.53 12.37 0.49
CA ARG A 143 15.95 12.03 0.71
C ARG A 143 16.82 13.24 0.34
N GLN A 144 16.77 14.29 1.15
CA GLN A 144 17.97 15.09 1.38
C GLN A 144 18.95 14.18 2.12
N VAL A 145 19.82 13.54 1.34
CA VAL A 145 21.01 12.91 1.90
C VAL A 145 21.88 14.06 2.39
N ASN A 146 21.84 14.31 3.70
CA ASN A 146 22.95 15.00 4.36
C ASN A 146 24.18 14.10 4.20
N LEU A 147 24.95 14.31 3.13
CA LEU A 147 26.35 13.90 3.03
C LEU A 147 27.23 14.99 3.63
#